data_AF-X1C454-F1
#
_entry.id   AF-X1C454-F1
#
_cell.length_a   1.000
_cell.length_b   1.000
_cell.length_c   1.000
_cell.angle_alpha   90.00
_cell.angle_beta   90.00
_cell.angle_gamma   90.00
#
_symmetry.space_group_name_H-M   'P 1'
#
loop_
_entity.id
_entity.type
_entity.pdbx_description
1 polymer ?
#
loop_
_entity_poly.entity_id
_entity_poly.type
_entity_poly.pdbx_seq_one_letter_code
_entity_poly.pdbx_strand_id
1 'polypeptide(L)'
;MTTPSWVGEVDDPADILDGAISAQRKLLSGFGGNPNANKRKFEEAQEPKHCAISLAGEPTFYPNLSELIEECGRRGMTSFLVTNGMHPEVLEHIAEPTQLYISVVAPDPETYEAVCQPTVPDGWKRLNQSLELMSCFKCRKTIRITLVKGLNLKKPEEYAKII
;
A
#
# COMPACT_ATOMS: atom_id res chain seq x y z
N MET A 1 14.67 -7.80 14.42
CA MET A 1 15.34 -7.47 13.14
C MET A 1 14.27 -7.51 12.07
N THR A 2 14.04 -6.40 11.38
CA THR A 2 13.22 -6.38 10.15
C THR A 2 14.03 -7.05 9.05
N THR A 3 13.49 -8.11 8.45
CA THR A 3 14.15 -8.79 7.33
C THR A 3 13.84 -8.04 6.04
N PRO A 4 14.79 -7.95 5.09
CA PRO A 4 14.61 -7.23 3.82
C PRO A 4 13.80 -8.02 2.79
N SER A 5 13.17 -9.13 3.18
CA SER A 5 12.42 -10.03 2.31
C SER A 5 11.40 -10.83 3.13
N TRP A 6 10.46 -11.46 2.43
CA TRP A 6 9.54 -12.44 3.02
C TRP A 6 10.31 -13.58 3.69
N VAL A 7 9.80 -14.04 4.83
CA VAL A 7 10.34 -15.19 5.55
C VAL A 7 9.18 -16.05 6.03
N GLY A 8 9.17 -17.31 5.62
CA GLY A 8 8.15 -18.29 5.99
C GLY A 8 7.34 -18.78 4.79
N GLU A 9 6.30 -19.55 5.08
CA GLU A 9 5.34 -20.00 4.09
C GLU A 9 4.58 -18.81 3.48
N VAL A 10 4.13 -18.98 2.25
CA VAL A 10 3.41 -17.96 1.49
C VAL A 10 2.00 -18.47 1.30
N ASP A 11 1.04 -17.80 1.94
CA ASP A 11 -0.38 -18.14 1.79
C ASP A 11 -0.87 -17.80 0.39
N ASP A 12 -1.88 -18.52 -0.10
CA ASP A 12 -2.50 -18.25 -1.40
C ASP A 12 -3.31 -16.93 -1.37
N PRO A 13 -3.30 -16.12 -2.44
CA PRO A 13 -4.04 -14.86 -2.47
C PRO A 13 -5.55 -14.99 -2.21
N ALA A 14 -6.19 -16.09 -2.65
CA ALA A 14 -7.60 -16.32 -2.41
C ALA A 14 -7.88 -16.57 -0.92
N ASP A 15 -7.04 -17.36 -0.27
CA ASP A 15 -7.13 -17.63 1.17
C ASP A 15 -6.91 -16.35 1.99
N ILE A 16 -5.96 -15.50 1.57
CA ILE A 16 -5.73 -14.18 2.19
C ILE A 16 -6.99 -13.32 2.10
N LEU A 17 -7.64 -13.23 0.93
CA LEU A 17 -8.85 -12.41 0.79
C LEU A 17 -10.04 -13.00 1.56
N ASP A 18 -10.23 -14.31 1.58
CA ASP A 18 -11.28 -14.96 2.37
C ASP A 18 -11.07 -14.75 3.87
N GLY A 19 -9.82 -14.86 4.32
CA GLY A 19 -9.41 -14.55 5.69
C GLY A 19 -9.65 -13.09 6.04
N ALA A 20 -9.27 -12.16 5.16
CA ALA A 20 -9.45 -10.72 5.36
C ALA A 20 -10.93 -10.33 5.45
N ILE A 21 -11.79 -10.86 4.56
CA ILE A 21 -13.24 -10.62 4.59
C ILE A 21 -13.85 -11.18 5.88
N SER A 22 -13.47 -12.39 6.28
CA SER A 22 -13.93 -13.02 7.52
C SER A 22 -13.50 -12.22 8.75
N ALA A 23 -12.25 -11.76 8.78
CA ALA A 23 -11.72 -10.91 9.85
C ALA A 23 -12.45 -9.56 9.91
N GLN A 24 -12.72 -8.92 8.77
CA GLN A 24 -13.51 -7.69 8.70
C GLN A 24 -14.91 -7.89 9.26
N ARG A 25 -15.64 -8.93 8.85
CA ARG A 25 -16.98 -9.23 9.38
C ARG A 25 -16.96 -9.46 10.89
N LYS A 26 -15.94 -10.18 11.39
CA LYS A 26 -15.73 -10.37 12.83
C LYS A 26 -15.50 -9.05 13.57
N LEU A 27 -14.67 -8.15 13.04
CA LEU A 27 -14.43 -6.83 13.62
C LEU A 27 -15.70 -5.96 13.63
N LEU A 28 -16.55 -6.10 12.60
CA LEU A 28 -17.79 -5.34 12.49
C LEU A 28 -18.92 -5.90 13.36
N SER A 29 -18.85 -7.16 13.82
CA SER A 29 -19.94 -7.83 14.56
C SER A 29 -20.51 -7.02 15.74
N GLY A 30 -19.69 -6.21 16.43
CA GLY A 30 -20.12 -5.34 17.53
C GLY A 30 -21.08 -4.23 17.12
N PHE A 31 -21.14 -3.84 15.84
CA PHE A 31 -22.06 -2.81 15.34
C PHE A 31 -23.48 -3.35 15.12
N GLY A 32 -23.66 -4.64 14.86
CA GLY A 32 -24.98 -5.22 14.57
C GLY A 32 -25.98 -5.13 15.74
N GLY A 33 -25.47 -5.16 16.98
CA GLY A 33 -26.28 -4.99 18.20
C GLY A 33 -26.36 -3.56 18.71
N ASN A 34 -25.68 -2.60 18.08
CA ASN A 34 -25.62 -1.22 18.55
C ASN A 34 -26.84 -0.43 18.04
N PRO A 35 -27.73 0.07 18.92
CA PRO A 35 -28.93 0.81 18.51
C PRO A 35 -28.59 2.14 17.81
N ASN A 36 -27.39 2.67 18.01
CA ASN A 36 -26.92 3.91 17.38
C ASN A 36 -26.25 3.67 16.02
N ALA A 37 -26.01 2.42 15.63
CA ALA A 37 -25.40 2.10 14.34
C ALA A 37 -26.42 2.19 13.20
N ASN A 38 -25.97 2.69 12.05
CA ASN A 38 -26.79 2.70 10.85
C ASN A 38 -26.88 1.29 10.25
N LYS A 39 -28.05 0.66 10.35
CA LYS A 39 -28.28 -0.73 9.91
C LYS A 39 -27.94 -0.97 8.44
N ARG A 40 -28.35 -0.07 7.55
CA ARG A 40 -28.07 -0.18 6.11
C ARG A 40 -26.57 -0.18 5.82
N LYS A 41 -25.82 0.75 6.44
CA LYS A 41 -24.36 0.80 6.28
C LYS A 41 -23.67 -0.43 6.87
N PHE A 42 -24.20 -0.98 7.97
CA PHE A 42 -23.66 -2.21 8.55
C PHE A 42 -23.84 -3.41 7.61
N GLU A 43 -25.01 -3.54 6.97
CA GLU A 43 -25.29 -4.57 5.96
C GLU A 43 -24.38 -4.41 4.73
N GLU A 44 -24.25 -3.19 4.19
CA GLU A 44 -23.33 -2.88 3.08
C GLU A 44 -21.88 -3.27 3.43
N ALA A 45 -21.44 -3.03 4.67
CA ALA A 45 -20.08 -3.32 5.12
C ALA A 45 -19.77 -4.82 5.29
N GLN A 46 -20.78 -5.70 5.30
CA GLN A 46 -20.57 -7.15 5.30
C GLN A 46 -20.07 -7.68 3.94
N GLU A 47 -20.26 -6.90 2.86
CA GLU A 47 -19.87 -7.24 1.49
C GLU A 47 -18.89 -6.20 0.93
N PRO A 48 -17.62 -6.19 1.38
CA PRO A 48 -16.65 -5.17 0.99
C PRO A 48 -16.42 -5.13 -0.53
N LYS A 49 -16.29 -3.91 -1.07
CA LYS A 49 -16.02 -3.65 -2.50
C LYS A 49 -14.62 -3.12 -2.78
N HIS A 50 -13.88 -2.77 -1.74
CA HIS A 50 -12.60 -2.09 -1.84
C HIS A 50 -11.57 -2.81 -0.96
N CYS A 51 -10.46 -3.23 -1.57
CA CYS A 51 -9.32 -3.81 -0.87
C CYS A 51 -8.21 -2.78 -0.77
N ALA A 52 -7.88 -2.35 0.46
CA ALA A 52 -6.77 -1.45 0.73
C ALA A 52 -5.54 -2.26 1.19
N ILE A 53 -4.58 -2.45 0.29
CA ILE A 53 -3.33 -3.16 0.54
C ILE A 53 -2.33 -2.16 1.11
N SER A 54 -2.52 -1.79 2.38
CA SER A 54 -1.82 -0.65 2.99
C SER A 54 -1.75 -0.65 4.52
N LEU A 55 -2.02 -1.77 5.19
CA LEU A 55 -2.18 -1.77 6.66
C LEU A 55 -0.85 -1.59 7.40
N ALA A 56 0.09 -2.49 7.18
CA ALA A 56 1.37 -2.52 7.87
C ALA A 56 2.41 -3.26 7.03
N GLY A 57 3.69 -2.99 7.28
CA GLY A 57 4.79 -3.54 6.49
C GLY A 57 4.86 -2.94 5.09
N GLU A 58 5.70 -3.55 4.24
CA GLU A 58 5.81 -3.21 2.83
C GLU A 58 5.15 -4.32 2.00
N PRO A 59 4.01 -4.05 1.33
CA PRO A 59 3.27 -5.07 0.59
C PRO A 59 4.08 -5.77 -0.50
N THR A 60 5.06 -5.10 -1.12
CA THR A 60 5.89 -5.71 -2.17
C THR A 60 6.81 -6.82 -1.66
N PHE A 61 6.88 -7.05 -0.34
CA PHE A 61 7.53 -8.25 0.18
C PHE A 61 6.70 -9.52 -0.04
N TYR A 62 5.39 -9.42 -0.19
CA TYR A 62 4.56 -10.60 -0.45
C TYR A 62 4.82 -11.12 -1.87
N PRO A 63 5.31 -12.36 -2.05
CA PRO A 63 5.73 -12.85 -3.37
C PRO A 63 4.61 -12.89 -4.41
N ASN A 64 3.38 -13.15 -3.99
CA ASN A 64 2.22 -13.29 -4.90
C ASN A 64 1.34 -12.03 -4.91
N LEU A 65 1.95 -10.83 -4.73
CA LEU A 65 1.22 -9.57 -4.67
C LEU A 65 0.45 -9.27 -5.97
N SER A 66 1.03 -9.63 -7.11
CA SER A 66 0.39 -9.46 -8.42
C SER A 66 -0.90 -10.27 -8.48
N GLU A 67 -0.83 -11.54 -8.10
CA GLU A 67 -1.94 -12.48 -8.08
C GLU A 67 -3.02 -12.05 -7.07
N LEU A 68 -2.64 -11.43 -5.95
CA LEU A 68 -3.57 -10.84 -4.99
C LEU A 68 -4.35 -9.66 -5.57
N ILE A 69 -3.71 -8.83 -6.38
CA ILE A 69 -4.38 -7.72 -7.09
C ILE A 69 -5.35 -8.29 -8.13
N GLU A 70 -4.93 -9.30 -8.90
CA GLU A 70 -5.80 -9.96 -9.87
C GLU A 70 -6.99 -10.66 -9.21
N GLU A 71 -6.79 -11.30 -8.06
CA GLU A 71 -7.84 -11.96 -7.30
C GLU A 71 -8.86 -10.94 -6.76
N CYS A 72 -8.42 -9.75 -6.32
CA CYS A 72 -9.34 -8.65 -6.03
C CYS A 72 -10.22 -8.32 -7.24
N GLY A 73 -9.61 -8.19 -8.42
CA GLY A 73 -10.32 -7.92 -9.67
C GLY A 73 -11.31 -9.02 -10.05
N ARG A 74 -10.92 -10.29 -9.93
CA ARG A 74 -11.79 -11.46 -10.16
C ARG A 74 -13.04 -11.46 -9.27
N ARG A 75 -12.92 -10.97 -8.04
CA ARG A 75 -14.04 -10.82 -7.08
C ARG A 75 -14.87 -9.54 -7.29
N GLY A 76 -14.55 -8.74 -8.32
CA GLY A 76 -15.23 -7.47 -8.59
C GLY A 76 -14.92 -6.39 -7.54
N MET A 77 -13.79 -6.52 -6.82
CA MET A 77 -13.31 -5.53 -5.86
C MET A 77 -12.32 -4.59 -6.54
N THR A 78 -12.29 -3.33 -6.10
CA THR A 78 -11.20 -2.41 -6.48
C THR A 78 -10.04 -2.55 -5.51
N SER A 79 -8.81 -2.55 -6.01
CA SER A 79 -7.60 -2.67 -5.21
C SER A 79 -6.83 -1.33 -5.14
N PHE A 80 -6.37 -0.99 -3.94
CA PHE A 80 -5.54 0.19 -3.67
C PHE A 80 -4.21 -0.29 -3.09
N LEU A 81 -3.15 -0.24 -3.88
CA LEU A 81 -1.81 -0.63 -3.44
C LEU A 81 -1.08 0.60 -2.91
N VAL A 82 -0.50 0.48 -1.72
CA VAL A 82 0.36 1.52 -1.14
C VAL A 82 1.73 0.93 -0.84
N THR A 83 2.76 1.46 -1.50
CA THR A 83 4.15 1.04 -1.32
C THR A 83 5.04 2.22 -0.90
N ASN A 84 6.15 1.92 -0.22
CA ASN A 84 7.24 2.85 0.02
C ASN A 84 8.19 3.01 -1.18
N GLY A 85 7.98 2.26 -2.27
CA GLY A 85 8.75 2.37 -3.51
C GLY A 85 10.15 1.72 -3.47
N MET A 86 10.41 0.82 -2.53
CA MET A 86 11.74 0.22 -2.35
C MET A 86 12.05 -0.94 -3.29
N HIS A 87 11.05 -1.49 -3.96
CA HIS A 87 11.17 -2.67 -4.82
C HIS A 87 10.70 -2.35 -6.25
N PRO A 88 11.43 -1.51 -7.00
CA PRO A 88 11.08 -1.18 -8.39
C PRO A 88 10.93 -2.44 -9.25
N GLU A 89 11.72 -3.48 -9.00
CA GLU A 89 11.65 -4.78 -9.68
C GLU A 89 10.28 -5.48 -9.54
N VAL A 90 9.56 -5.26 -8.44
CA VAL A 90 8.21 -5.78 -8.26
C VAL A 90 7.23 -4.94 -9.08
N LEU A 91 7.40 -3.61 -9.07
CA LEU A 91 6.53 -2.70 -9.83
C LEU A 91 6.65 -2.87 -11.35
N GLU A 92 7.79 -3.33 -11.87
CA GLU A 92 7.95 -3.63 -13.29
C GLU A 92 7.07 -4.77 -13.79
N HIS A 93 6.67 -5.68 -12.90
CA HIS A 93 6.00 -6.94 -13.27
C HIS A 93 4.62 -7.15 -12.63
N ILE A 94 4.20 -6.24 -11.76
CA ILE A 94 2.95 -6.37 -11.02
C ILE A 94 1.71 -6.11 -11.91
N ALA A 95 0.64 -6.85 -11.66
CA ALA A 95 -0.68 -6.52 -12.17
C ALA A 95 -1.10 -5.11 -11.70
N GLU A 96 -1.71 -4.34 -12.60
CA GLU A 96 -2.10 -2.97 -12.26
C GLU A 96 -3.27 -2.96 -11.24
N PRO A 97 -3.10 -2.36 -10.05
CA PRO A 97 -4.20 -2.17 -9.13
C PRO A 97 -5.21 -1.17 -9.69
N THR A 98 -6.38 -1.02 -9.05
CA THR A 98 -7.29 0.08 -9.42
C THR A 98 -6.62 1.44 -9.19
N GLN A 99 -5.82 1.56 -8.12
CA GLN A 99 -5.02 2.74 -7.86
C GLN A 99 -3.70 2.39 -7.16
N LEU A 100 -2.60 2.93 -7.68
CA LEU A 100 -1.26 2.82 -7.13
C LEU A 100 -0.89 4.09 -6.34
N TYR A 101 -0.42 3.88 -5.11
CA TYR A 101 0.18 4.91 -4.27
C TYR A 101 1.65 4.62 -4.01
N ILE A 102 2.51 5.62 -4.25
CA ILE A 102 3.88 5.64 -3.76
C ILE A 102 3.98 6.68 -2.64
N SER A 103 4.46 6.25 -1.47
CA SER A 103 4.66 7.14 -0.33
C SER A 103 6.00 7.86 -0.45
N VAL A 104 5.97 9.19 -0.60
CA VAL A 104 7.17 10.05 -0.66
C VAL A 104 7.22 10.87 0.62
N VAL A 105 8.12 10.51 1.53
CA VAL A 105 8.22 11.12 2.88
C VAL A 105 9.45 12.01 3.06
N ALA A 106 10.18 12.30 1.98
CA ALA A 106 11.34 13.17 2.03
C ALA A 106 11.55 13.92 0.71
N PRO A 107 11.99 15.19 0.77
CA PRO A 107 12.32 15.99 -0.42
C PRO A 107 13.74 15.73 -0.95
N ASP A 108 14.64 15.15 -0.15
CA ASP A 108 16.05 14.99 -0.46
C ASP A 108 16.64 13.73 0.23
N PRO A 109 17.79 13.22 -0.24
CA PRO A 109 18.41 12.02 0.34
C PRO A 109 18.70 12.15 1.84
N GLU A 110 19.14 13.32 2.31
CA GLU A 110 19.48 13.51 3.72
C GLU A 110 18.25 13.39 4.63
N THR A 111 17.12 13.95 4.19
CA THR A 111 15.85 13.86 4.91
C THR A 111 15.28 12.45 4.82
N TYR A 112 15.46 11.76 3.69
CA TYR A 112 15.04 10.38 3.53
C TYR A 112 15.74 9.48 4.55
N GLU A 113 17.06 9.60 4.68
CA GLU A 113 17.84 8.84 5.66
C GLU A 113 17.35 9.10 7.09
N ALA A 114 17.12 10.37 7.44
CA ALA A 114 16.66 10.76 8.77
C ALA A 114 15.24 10.26 9.10
N VAL A 115 14.34 10.28 8.12
CA VAL A 115 12.92 9.90 8.29
C VAL A 115 12.74 8.39 8.22
N CYS A 116 13.29 7.75 7.19
CA CYS A 116 13.04 6.36 6.86
C CYS A 116 13.97 5.40 7.59
N GLN A 117 15.16 5.84 7.99
CA GLN A 117 16.21 4.99 8.57
C GLN A 117 16.33 3.66 7.79
N PRO A 118 16.56 3.74 6.47
CA PRO A 118 16.45 2.59 5.58
C PRO A 118 17.45 1.50 6.01
N THR A 119 17.00 0.25 6.00
CA THR A 119 17.87 -0.89 6.29
C THR A 119 18.70 -1.33 5.09
N VAL A 120 18.47 -0.74 3.91
CA VAL A 120 19.20 -1.00 2.67
C VAL A 120 19.91 0.28 2.20
N PRO A 121 21.12 0.18 1.65
CA PRO A 121 21.98 1.34 1.39
C PRO A 121 21.52 2.23 0.21
N ASP A 122 20.65 1.73 -0.67
CA ASP A 122 20.24 2.39 -1.91
C ASP A 122 18.76 2.81 -1.93
N GLY A 123 18.13 2.96 -0.76
CA GLY A 123 16.69 3.19 -0.65
C GLY A 123 16.18 4.43 -1.37
N TRP A 124 16.90 5.55 -1.27
CA TRP A 124 16.55 6.77 -2.00
C TRP A 124 16.57 6.55 -3.52
N LYS A 125 17.59 5.85 -4.02
CA LYS A 125 17.70 5.54 -5.45
C LYS A 125 16.55 4.66 -5.92
N ARG A 126 16.22 3.62 -5.16
CA ARG A 126 15.11 2.70 -5.45
C ARG A 126 13.75 3.41 -5.47
N LEU A 127 13.51 4.31 -4.53
CA LEU A 127 12.32 5.16 -4.53
C LEU A 127 12.19 5.97 -5.82
N ASN A 128 13.28 6.62 -6.26
CA ASN A 128 13.28 7.39 -7.51
C ASN A 128 13.02 6.50 -8.73
N GLN A 129 13.60 5.30 -8.79
CA GLN A 129 13.30 4.34 -9.86
C GLN A 129 11.81 3.93 -9.87
N SER A 130 11.23 3.67 -8.70
CA SER A 130 9.80 3.36 -8.59
C SER A 130 8.90 4.52 -9.03
N LEU A 131 9.31 5.76 -8.77
CA LEU A 131 8.60 6.96 -9.22
C LEU A 131 8.69 7.14 -10.74
N GLU A 132 9.85 6.87 -11.34
CA GLU A 132 10.01 6.83 -12.81
C GLU A 132 9.09 5.77 -13.43
N LEU A 133 9.08 4.56 -12.87
CA LEU A 133 8.23 3.44 -13.31
C LEU A 133 6.74 3.75 -13.16
N MET A 134 6.35 4.54 -12.16
CA MET A 134 4.96 4.95 -11.95
C MET A 134 4.36 5.59 -13.20
N SER A 135 5.15 6.28 -14.02
CA SER A 135 4.69 6.87 -15.29
C SER A 135 4.13 5.84 -16.28
N CYS A 136 4.67 4.61 -16.27
CA CYS A 136 4.31 3.51 -17.16
C CYS A 136 2.96 2.84 -16.82
N PHE A 137 2.45 3.00 -15.60
CA PHE A 137 1.16 2.44 -15.18
C PHE A 137 0.00 3.18 -15.84
N LYS A 138 -1.03 2.45 -16.28
CA LYS A 138 -2.27 2.97 -16.86
C LYS A 138 -3.35 3.26 -15.82
N CYS A 139 -3.27 2.64 -14.65
CA CYS A 139 -4.19 2.80 -13.54
C CYS A 139 -4.11 4.22 -12.94
N ARG A 140 -4.98 4.48 -11.95
CA ARG A 140 -4.93 5.74 -11.21
C ARG A 140 -3.65 5.80 -10.38
N LYS A 141 -2.98 6.95 -10.40
CA LYS A 141 -1.67 7.15 -9.76
C LYS A 141 -1.79 8.23 -8.69
N THR A 142 -1.17 8.02 -7.53
CA THR A 142 -1.12 9.03 -6.48
C THR A 142 0.22 9.00 -5.76
N ILE A 143 0.87 10.16 -5.65
CA ILE A 143 1.97 10.36 -4.72
C ILE A 143 1.37 10.79 -3.38
N ARG A 144 1.69 10.08 -2.30
CA ARG A 144 1.22 10.40 -0.95
C ARG A 144 2.38 10.94 -0.12
N ILE A 145 2.26 12.19 0.33
CA ILE A 145 3.26 12.85 1.16
C ILE A 145 2.72 12.97 2.59
N THR A 146 3.37 12.31 3.54
CA THR A 146 3.06 12.42 4.96
C THR A 146 4.02 13.40 5.61
N LEU A 147 3.51 14.54 6.06
CA LEU A 147 4.30 15.66 6.54
C LEU A 147 4.36 15.72 8.08
N VAL A 148 5.57 15.82 8.60
CA VAL A 148 5.92 15.91 10.01
C VAL A 148 6.66 17.22 10.24
N LYS A 149 6.09 18.06 11.11
CA LYS A 149 6.66 19.35 11.49
C LYS A 149 8.06 19.17 12.10
N GLY A 150 9.03 19.94 11.61
CA GLY A 150 10.41 19.90 12.11
C GLY A 150 11.27 18.76 11.55
N LEU A 151 10.71 17.90 10.68
CA LEU A 151 11.43 16.77 10.11
C LEU A 151 11.47 16.85 8.58
N ASN A 152 10.32 16.64 7.92
CA ASN A 152 10.21 16.60 6.44
C ASN A 152 9.24 17.64 5.85
N LEU A 153 8.57 18.45 6.69
CA LEU A 153 7.80 19.63 6.28
C LEU A 153 8.75 20.81 6.00
N LYS A 154 9.50 20.70 4.90
CA LYS A 154 10.49 21.68 4.44
C LYS A 154 10.72 21.48 2.94
N LYS A 155 11.34 22.47 2.28
CA LYS A 155 11.75 22.41 0.87
C LYS A 155 10.63 21.94 -0.09
N PRO A 156 9.46 22.60 -0.13
CA PRO A 156 8.36 22.22 -1.03
C PRO A 156 8.78 22.20 -2.52
N GLU A 157 9.74 23.04 -2.90
CA GLU A 157 10.33 23.08 -4.24
C GLU A 157 11.01 21.78 -4.64
N GLU A 158 11.59 21.04 -3.69
CA GLU A 158 12.23 19.75 -3.96
C GLU A 158 11.19 18.63 -4.11
N TYR A 159 10.13 18.64 -3.28
CA TYR A 159 8.98 17.75 -3.52
C TYR A 159 8.36 17.99 -4.91
N ALA A 160 8.27 19.24 -5.35
CA ALA A 160 7.72 19.59 -6.66
C ALA A 160 8.56 19.07 -7.84
N LYS A 161 9.86 18.80 -7.66
CA LYS A 161 10.70 18.19 -8.70
C LYS A 161 10.49 16.68 -8.81
N ILE A 162 9.98 16.05 -7.75
CA ILE A 162 9.73 14.62 -7.68
C ILE A 162 8.36 14.26 -8.31
N ILE A 163 7.40 15.18 -8.24
CA ILE A 163 6.01 15.04 -8.73
C ILE A 163 5.92 15.43 -10.21
#